data_AF-A0A1E7F2Y3-F1
#
_entry.id   AF-A0A1E7F2Y3-F1
#
_cell.length_a   1.000
_cell.length_b   1.000
_cell.length_c   1.000
_cell.angle_alpha   90.00
_cell.angle_beta   90.00
_cell.angle_gamma   90.00
#
_symmetry.space_group_name_H-M   'P 1'
#
loop_
_entity.id
_entity.type
_entity.pdbx_description
1 polymer ?
#
loop_
_entity_poly.entity_id
_entity_poly.type
_entity_poly.pdbx_seq_one_letter_code
_entity_poly.pdbx_strand_id
1 'polypeptide(L)'
;MSSLATTIVVIAASLSSSSSSSSIVVDAAALQVGDNICVEGYVMDLFCINRGTLLDNPSVRTLENPELHSVHCLIDVNQCVTSSFEILMDPSSGSIDQLYNRGWRLDEESKQKSIELAQ
;
A
#
# COMPACT_ATOMS: atom_id res chain seq x y z
N MET A 1 19.57 -19.02 -16.82
CA MET A 1 18.74 -19.96 -16.06
C MET A 1 17.61 -19.15 -15.45
N SER A 2 16.50 -19.05 -16.19
CA SER A 2 15.37 -18.20 -15.86
C SER A 2 14.50 -18.89 -14.82
N SER A 3 14.26 -18.25 -13.68
CA SER A 3 13.35 -18.74 -12.65
C SER A 3 12.15 -17.78 -12.61
N LEU A 4 11.01 -18.27 -13.07
CA LEU A 4 9.71 -17.59 -12.99
C LEU A 4 9.16 -17.83 -11.59
N ALA A 5 9.03 -16.78 -10.78
CA ALA A 5 8.27 -16.82 -9.54
C ALA A 5 6.83 -16.40 -9.84
N THR A 6 5.90 -17.35 -9.70
CA THR A 6 4.46 -17.18 -9.88
C THR A 6 3.82 -16.75 -8.57
N THR A 7 3.22 -15.56 -8.51
CA THR A 7 2.33 -15.14 -7.40
C THR A 7 0.89 -15.08 -7.90
N ILE A 8 -0.04 -15.71 -7.17
CA ILE A 8 -1.48 -15.84 -7.42
C ILE A 8 -2.22 -14.89 -6.48
N VAL A 9 -3.11 -14.03 -6.97
CA VAL A 9 -4.21 -13.43 -6.17
C VAL A 9 -5.52 -13.54 -6.96
N VAL A 10 -6.55 -14.04 -6.28
CA VAL A 10 -7.89 -14.40 -6.77
C VAL A 10 -8.82 -13.19 -6.65
N ILE A 11 -9.62 -12.87 -7.68
CA ILE A 11 -10.78 -11.97 -7.51
C ILE A 11 -12.05 -12.73 -7.88
N ALA A 12 -12.96 -12.81 -6.90
CA ALA A 12 -14.27 -13.43 -7.03
C ALA A 12 -15.21 -12.57 -7.88
N ALA A 13 -15.48 -13.02 -9.11
CA ALA A 13 -16.73 -12.69 -9.80
C ALA A 13 -17.71 -13.83 -9.56
N SER A 14 -18.85 -13.55 -8.92
CA SER A 14 -19.89 -14.55 -8.73
C SER A 14 -20.56 -14.89 -10.06
N LEU A 15 -20.25 -16.08 -10.60
CA LEU A 15 -21.19 -17.05 -11.17
C LEU A 15 -20.48 -18.41 -11.42
N SER A 16 -20.84 -19.39 -10.61
CA SER A 16 -20.76 -20.85 -10.80
C SER A 16 -19.42 -21.49 -11.22
N SER A 17 -18.74 -22.03 -10.21
CA SER A 17 -18.04 -23.33 -10.21
C SER A 17 -16.98 -23.57 -11.31
N SER A 18 -15.71 -23.36 -10.96
CA SER A 18 -14.56 -24.27 -11.19
C SER A 18 -13.30 -23.52 -10.75
N SER A 19 -12.67 -23.97 -9.67
CA SER A 19 -11.43 -23.43 -9.14
C SER A 19 -10.27 -23.66 -10.12
N SER A 20 -9.86 -22.59 -10.79
CA SER A 20 -8.65 -22.53 -11.62
C SER A 20 -7.93 -21.21 -11.34
N SER A 21 -6.80 -21.30 -10.64
CA SER A 21 -5.93 -20.16 -10.31
C SER A 21 -5.19 -19.71 -11.58
N SER A 22 -5.77 -18.75 -12.30
CA SER A 22 -5.12 -18.10 -13.43
C SER A 22 -4.63 -16.72 -12.99
N SER A 23 -3.31 -16.54 -12.98
CA SER A 23 -2.67 -15.24 -12.80
C SER A 23 -3.07 -14.32 -13.96
N ILE A 24 -3.95 -13.36 -13.69
CA ILE A 24 -4.27 -12.29 -14.64
C ILE A 24 -3.06 -11.35 -14.64
N VAL A 25 -2.30 -11.39 -15.72
CA VAL A 25 -1.40 -10.29 -16.06
C VAL A 25 -2.30 -9.12 -16.47
N VAL A 26 -2.48 -8.17 -15.56
CA VAL A 26 -2.93 -6.84 -15.97
C VAL A 26 -1.80 -6.25 -16.79
N ASP A 27 -1.90 -6.47 -18.11
CA ASP A 27 -1.24 -5.61 -19.09
C ASP A 27 -1.57 -4.17 -18.67
N ALA A 28 -0.55 -3.31 -18.59
CA ALA A 28 -0.67 -1.97 -18.03
C ALA A 28 -1.54 -1.09 -18.95
N ALA A 29 -2.85 -1.33 -18.95
CA ALA A 29 -3.82 -0.38 -19.42
C ALA A 29 -3.62 0.89 -18.57
N ALA A 30 -3.34 2.00 -19.24
CA ALA A 30 -3.16 3.27 -18.56
C ALA A 30 -4.43 3.60 -17.78
N LEU A 31 -4.34 3.53 -16.45
CA LEU A 31 -5.45 3.83 -15.56
C LEU A 31 -6.00 5.22 -15.87
N GLN A 32 -7.32 5.31 -15.98
CA GLN A 32 -8.05 6.53 -16.26
C GLN A 32 -8.79 7.00 -15.01
N VAL A 33 -9.08 8.30 -14.97
CA VAL A 33 -9.93 8.86 -13.92
C VAL A 33 -11.31 8.20 -14.01
N GLY A 34 -11.77 7.64 -12.89
CA GLY A 34 -13.04 6.91 -12.81
C GLY A 34 -12.89 5.38 -12.84
N ASP A 35 -11.70 4.86 -13.11
CA ASP A 35 -11.42 3.44 -12.97
C ASP A 35 -11.50 3.00 -11.50
N ASN A 36 -12.05 1.80 -11.29
CA ASN A 36 -12.00 1.15 -9.98
C ASN A 36 -10.82 0.18 -9.96
N ILE A 37 -9.93 0.36 -8.98
CA ILE A 37 -8.77 -0.48 -8.78
C ILE A 37 -8.83 -1.17 -7.42
N CYS A 38 -8.28 -2.38 -7.36
CA CYS A 38 -8.06 -3.09 -6.10
C CYS A 38 -6.56 -3.06 -5.81
N VAL A 39 -6.18 -2.55 -4.64
CA VAL A 39 -4.78 -2.43 -4.22
C VAL A 39 -4.65 -2.91 -2.78
N GLU A 40 -3.52 -3.54 -2.48
CA GLU A 40 -3.16 -3.98 -1.14
C GLU A 40 -1.75 -3.48 -0.85
N GLY A 41 -1.52 -3.03 0.38
CA GLY A 41 -0.24 -2.50 0.82
C GLY A 41 -0.33 -1.81 2.18
N TYR A 42 0.82 -1.41 2.71
CA TYR A 42 0.88 -0.71 3.98
C TYR A 42 0.39 0.74 3.83
N VAL A 43 -0.42 1.18 4.80
CA VAL A 43 -0.84 2.57 4.93
C VAL A 43 0.26 3.35 5.65
N MET A 44 0.73 4.43 5.04
CA MET A 44 1.65 5.37 5.69
C MET A 44 1.23 6.81 5.47
N ASP A 45 1.47 7.64 6.49
CA ASP A 45 1.28 9.08 6.38
C ASP A 45 2.48 9.74 5.68
N LEU A 46 2.21 10.83 4.97
CA LEU A 46 3.23 11.54 4.20
C LEU A 46 4.27 12.22 5.10
N PHE A 47 3.92 12.58 6.33
CA PHE A 47 4.87 13.19 7.25
C PHE A 47 6.00 12.21 7.62
N CYS A 48 5.67 10.98 8.03
CA CYS A 48 6.64 9.93 8.30
C CYS A 48 7.43 9.52 7.03
N ILE A 49 6.76 9.44 5.86
CA ILE A 49 7.45 9.21 4.57
C ILE A 49 8.53 10.28 4.34
N ASN A 50 8.17 11.57 4.43
CA ASN A 50 9.10 12.68 4.14
C ASN A 50 10.21 12.81 5.19
N ARG A 51 9.94 12.42 6.43
CA ARG A 51 10.94 12.34 7.49
C ARG A 51 11.97 11.25 7.21
N GLY A 52 11.58 10.17 6.53
CA GLY A 52 12.42 9.00 6.23
C GLY A 52 12.51 7.99 7.38
N THR A 53 12.06 8.36 8.58
CA THR A 53 11.90 7.48 9.74
C THR A 53 10.56 7.69 10.42
N LEU A 54 10.11 6.70 11.20
CA LEU A 54 8.85 6.81 11.93
C LEU A 54 8.96 7.86 13.04
N LEU A 55 7.86 8.57 13.29
CA LEU A 55 7.82 9.62 14.31
C LEU A 55 7.96 9.05 15.73
N ASP A 56 7.25 7.97 16.00
CA ASP A 56 7.21 7.25 17.28
C ASP A 56 8.42 6.30 17.45
N ASN A 57 9.01 5.83 16.35
CA ASN A 57 10.24 5.06 16.37
C ASN A 57 11.29 5.57 15.36
N PRO A 58 12.10 6.57 15.75
CA PRO A 58 13.05 7.23 14.84
C PRO A 58 14.19 6.36 14.32
N SER A 59 14.36 5.14 14.85
CA SER A 59 15.37 4.18 14.37
C SER A 59 14.91 3.36 13.16
N VAL A 60 13.61 3.37 12.88
CA VAL A 60 13.00 2.58 11.82
C VAL A 60 12.82 3.43 10.56
N ARG A 61 13.34 2.94 9.43
CA ARG A 61 13.18 3.55 8.10
C ARG A 61 11.83 3.19 7.51
N THR A 62 11.10 4.20 7.03
CA THR A 62 9.69 4.09 6.66
C THR A 62 9.44 3.20 5.43
N LEU A 63 10.24 3.34 4.37
CA LEU A 63 10.12 2.55 3.13
C LEU A 63 10.93 1.23 3.17
N GLU A 64 11.34 0.79 4.36
CA GLU A 64 12.00 -0.50 4.58
C GLU A 64 11.19 -1.40 5.50
N ASN A 65 10.67 -0.87 6.61
CA ASN A 65 9.88 -1.63 7.59
C ASN A 65 8.55 -0.89 7.90
N PRO A 66 7.69 -0.65 6.89
CA PRO A 66 6.44 0.09 7.07
C PRO A 66 5.45 -0.60 8.01
N GLU A 67 5.56 -1.91 8.21
CA GLU A 67 4.74 -2.68 9.16
C GLU A 67 4.96 -2.27 10.62
N LEU A 68 6.07 -1.61 10.91
CA LEU A 68 6.38 -1.09 12.24
C LEU A 68 5.77 0.31 12.48
N HIS A 69 5.11 0.90 11.47
CA HIS A 69 4.36 2.13 11.64
C HIS A 69 3.12 1.88 12.49
N SER A 70 3.13 2.37 13.73
CA SER A 70 2.04 2.09 14.65
C SER A 70 0.74 2.78 14.21
N VAL A 71 -0.39 2.13 14.52
CA VAL A 71 -1.72 2.71 14.30
C VAL A 71 -1.87 4.04 15.05
N HIS A 72 -1.19 4.22 16.19
CA HIS A 72 -1.18 5.47 16.96
C HIS A 72 -0.80 6.69 16.11
N CYS A 73 0.23 6.58 15.27
CA CYS A 73 0.61 7.65 14.34
C CYS A 73 -0.48 7.90 13.28
N LEU A 74 -1.22 6.87 12.88
CA LEU A 74 -2.25 6.96 11.85
C LEU A 74 -3.60 7.50 12.35
N ILE A 75 -3.87 7.51 13.66
CA ILE A 75 -5.17 7.97 14.19
C ILE A 75 -5.11 9.02 15.31
N ASP A 76 -4.02 9.08 16.08
CA ASP A 76 -3.96 9.93 17.29
C ASP A 76 -2.99 11.12 17.16
N VAL A 77 -1.97 11.00 16.31
CA VAL A 77 -0.90 12.00 16.24
C VAL A 77 -1.23 13.05 15.18
N ASN A 78 -1.67 14.23 15.62
CA ASN A 78 -2.09 15.32 14.75
C ASN A 78 -1.14 15.61 13.57
N GLN A 79 0.18 15.61 13.79
CA GLN A 79 1.14 15.89 12.74
C GLN A 79 1.16 14.84 11.61
N CYS A 80 0.90 13.57 11.96
CA CYS A 80 0.80 12.47 11.01
C CYS A 80 -0.59 12.47 10.34
N VAL A 81 -1.66 12.52 11.13
CA VAL A 81 -3.07 12.47 10.68
C VAL A 81 -3.44 13.63 9.75
N THR A 82 -2.88 14.82 9.99
CA THR A 82 -3.13 15.99 9.12
C THR A 82 -2.41 15.92 7.77
N SER A 83 -1.46 15.00 7.61
CA SER A 83 -0.80 14.75 6.33
C SER A 83 -1.61 13.78 5.46
N SER A 84 -1.35 13.76 4.15
CA SER A 84 -1.98 12.80 3.24
C SER A 84 -1.51 11.38 3.53
N PHE A 85 -2.37 10.38 3.32
CA PHE A 85 -1.99 8.96 3.46
C PHE A 85 -1.72 8.34 2.10
N GLU A 86 -0.81 7.36 2.08
CA GLU A 86 -0.46 6.58 0.91
C GLU A 86 -0.50 5.08 1.20
N ILE A 87 -0.96 4.31 0.21
CA ILE A 87 -0.80 2.87 0.14
C ILE A 87 0.52 2.59 -0.58
N LEU A 88 1.47 2.01 0.13
CA LEU A 88 2.75 1.61 -0.44
C LEU A 88 2.58 0.43 -1.41
N MET A 89 3.46 0.34 -2.40
CA MET A 89 3.54 -0.79 -3.33
C MET A 89 4.83 -1.57 -3.09
N ASP A 90 4.80 -2.83 -3.50
CA ASP A 90 5.95 -3.71 -3.53
C ASP A 90 7.17 -3.08 -4.21
N PRO A 91 8.39 -3.51 -3.84
CA PRO A 91 9.61 -2.94 -4.37
C PRO A 91 9.72 -3.21 -5.87
N SER A 92 10.26 -2.23 -6.59
CA SER A 92 10.61 -2.41 -7.99
C SER A 92 11.75 -3.42 -8.06
N SER A 93 11.64 -4.39 -8.97
CA SER A 93 12.67 -5.41 -9.16
C SER A 93 14.06 -4.76 -9.32
N GLY A 94 14.96 -5.07 -8.37
CA GLY A 94 16.34 -4.55 -8.35
C GLY A 94 16.68 -3.51 -7.28
N SER A 95 15.72 -3.11 -6.43
CA SER A 95 16.00 -2.21 -5.30
C SER A 95 16.55 -3.01 -4.11
N ILE A 96 17.80 -2.76 -3.70
CA ILE A 96 18.44 -3.45 -2.56
C ILE A 96 18.17 -2.74 -1.23
N ASP A 97 18.07 -1.41 -1.26
CA ASP A 97 18.03 -0.56 -0.05
C ASP A 97 16.65 0.08 0.22
N GLN A 98 15.66 -0.19 -0.63
CA GLN A 98 14.28 0.31 -0.46
C GLN A 98 13.33 -0.82 -0.81
N LEU A 99 12.66 -1.34 0.20
CA LEU A 99 11.78 -2.51 0.07
C LEU A 99 10.35 -2.12 -0.31
N TYR A 100 9.98 -0.84 -0.24
CA TYR A 100 8.66 -0.38 -0.65
C TYR A 100 8.71 0.89 -1.48
N ASN A 101 7.88 0.95 -2.51
CA ASN A 101 7.65 2.14 -3.30
C ASN A 101 6.46 2.94 -2.77
N ARG A 102 6.47 4.25 -2.99
CA ARG A 102 5.26 5.05 -2.85
C ARG A 102 4.26 4.64 -3.93
N GLY A 103 2.99 4.49 -3.55
CA GLY A 103 1.92 4.06 -4.43
C GLY A 103 0.79 5.07 -4.50
N TRP A 104 -0.38 4.67 -4.01
CA TRP A 104 -1.63 5.40 -4.18
C TRP A 104 -1.86 6.35 -3.03
N ARG A 105 -2.02 7.65 -3.34
CA ARG A 105 -2.45 8.63 -2.35
C ARG A 105 -3.96 8.54 -2.16
N LEU A 106 -4.37 8.42 -0.91
CA LEU A 106 -5.78 8.51 -0.53
C LEU A 106 -6.24 9.97 -0.67
N ASP A 107 -7.43 10.15 -1.23
CA ASP A 107 -8.15 11.42 -1.10
C ASP A 107 -8.68 11.59 0.33
N GLU A 108 -9.25 12.76 0.61
CA GLU A 108 -9.69 13.08 1.97
C GLU A 108 -10.81 12.15 2.46
N GLU A 109 -11.75 11.79 1.58
CA GLU A 109 -12.85 10.89 1.93
C GLU A 109 -12.35 9.48 2.25
N SER A 110 -11.47 8.92 1.42
CA SER A 110 -10.90 7.58 1.63
C SER A 110 -9.96 7.53 2.83
N LYS A 111 -9.21 8.61 3.09
CA LYS A 111 -8.38 8.76 4.30
C LYS A 111 -9.25 8.81 5.56
N GLN A 112 -10.35 9.56 5.53
CA GLN A 112 -11.25 9.63 6.69
C GLN A 112 -11.86 8.25 7.01
N LYS A 113 -12.28 7.51 5.98
CA LYS A 113 -12.77 6.13 6.15
C LYS A 113 -11.70 5.19 6.72
N SER A 114 -10.44 5.31 6.30
CA SER A 114 -9.37 4.46 6.83
C SER A 114 -9.07 4.74 8.31
N ILE A 115 -9.16 6.01 8.73
CA ILE A 115 -9.05 6.40 10.14
C ILE A 115 -10.21 5.83 10.96
N GLU A 116 -11.45 5.92 10.45
CA GLU A 116 -12.64 5.39 11.13
C GLU A 116 -12.60 3.86 11.29
N LEU A 117 -12.04 3.13 10.32
CA LEU A 117 -11.87 1.68 10.41
C LEU A 117 -10.86 1.22 11.46
N ALA A 118 -9.94 2.10 11.87
CA ALA A 118 -8.88 1.79 12.81
C ALA A 118 -9.22 2.14 14.28
N GLN A 119 -10.44 2.64 14.54
CA GLN A 119 -10.98 2.96 15.87
C GLN A 119 -11.66 1.74 16.51
#